data_AF-A0A660M610-F1
#
_entry.id   AF-A0A660M610-F1
#
_cell.length_a   1.000
_cell.length_b   1.000
_cell.length_c   1.000
_cell.angle_alpha   90.00
_cell.angle_beta   90.00
_cell.angle_gamma   90.00
#
_symmetry.space_group_name_H-M   'P 1'
#
loop_
_entity.id
_entity.type
_entity.pdbx_description
1 polymer ?
#
loop_
_entity_poly.entity_id
_entity_poly.type
_entity_poly.pdbx_seq_one_letter_code
_entity_poly.pdbx_strand_id
1 'polypeptide(L)'
;EATAKMTEFAENKNVRLEFDRTQGERDKYGRLLAFVYGEDNKNLAYEMIRQGYGNEYTYNSNPYKYQSEFKEAARKAREENKGLWAKNTCAGDATKPADIPAPKPQPAPAYNPAPVPQPQQSQGACVIKGNVGRNGKIYHIPGQKYYDKTNPEAIFCSEAEAQSAGFRRSRV
;
A
#
# COMPACT_ATOMS: atom_id res chain seq x y z
N GLU A 1 -2.17 -18.78 -13.31
CA GLU A 1 -3.25 -19.07 -12.33
C GLU A 1 -3.58 -17.87 -11.45
N ALA A 2 -2.63 -17.30 -10.69
CA ALA A 2 -2.91 -16.15 -9.81
C ALA A 2 -3.46 -14.91 -10.55
N THR A 3 -2.87 -14.54 -11.71
CA THR A 3 -3.37 -13.43 -12.54
C THR A 3 -4.83 -13.64 -12.94
N ALA A 4 -5.15 -14.81 -13.48
CA ALA A 4 -6.51 -15.15 -13.89
C ALA A 4 -7.50 -15.10 -12.71
N LYS A 5 -7.08 -15.55 -11.51
CA LYS A 5 -7.93 -15.48 -10.33
C LYS A 5 -8.17 -14.05 -9.86
N MET A 6 -7.15 -13.19 -9.89
CA MET A 6 -7.34 -11.78 -9.55
C MET A 6 -8.23 -11.06 -10.57
N THR A 7 -8.10 -11.39 -11.86
CA THR A 7 -9.00 -10.93 -12.92
C THR A 7 -10.45 -11.32 -12.60
N GLU A 8 -10.70 -12.59 -12.25
CA GLU A 8 -12.04 -13.05 -11.83
C GLU A 8 -12.58 -12.25 -10.64
N PHE A 9 -11.74 -11.88 -9.68
CA PHE A 9 -12.14 -11.16 -8.47
C PHE A 9 -12.42 -9.67 -8.70
N ALA A 10 -11.65 -9.00 -9.55
CA ALA A 10 -11.60 -7.53 -9.58
C ALA A 10 -11.86 -6.89 -10.95
N GLU A 11 -11.78 -7.64 -12.06
CA GLU A 11 -11.96 -7.06 -13.39
C GLU A 11 -13.38 -6.53 -13.58
N ASN A 12 -13.49 -5.26 -14.00
CA ASN A 12 -14.74 -4.54 -14.20
C ASN A 12 -15.67 -4.47 -12.98
N LYS A 13 -15.12 -4.59 -11.75
CA LYS A 13 -15.86 -4.54 -10.49
C LYS A 13 -15.45 -3.34 -9.65
N ASN A 14 -16.36 -2.86 -8.81
CA ASN A 14 -15.98 -1.85 -7.81
C ASN A 14 -15.16 -2.50 -6.71
N VAL A 15 -14.13 -1.78 -6.25
CA VAL A 15 -13.31 -2.21 -5.13
C VAL A 15 -13.16 -1.09 -4.12
N ARG A 16 -13.07 -1.46 -2.85
CA ARG A 16 -12.72 -0.54 -1.76
C ARG A 16 -11.27 -0.73 -1.38
N LEU A 17 -10.54 0.38 -1.28
CA LEU A 17 -9.18 0.38 -0.76
C LEU A 17 -9.18 0.67 0.73
N GLU A 18 -8.34 -0.05 1.47
CA GLU A 18 -8.09 0.19 2.87
C GLU A 18 -6.59 0.32 3.13
N PHE A 19 -6.19 1.48 3.64
CA PHE A 19 -4.81 1.78 3.98
C PHE A 19 -4.48 1.32 5.38
N ASP A 20 -3.28 0.76 5.54
CA ASP A 20 -2.75 0.36 6.83
C ASP A 20 -1.93 1.49 7.45
N ARG A 21 -2.39 2.05 8.57
CA ARG A 21 -1.67 3.13 9.28
C ARG A 21 -0.35 2.67 9.90
N THR A 22 -0.15 1.37 10.06
CA THR A 22 1.13 0.81 10.52
C THR A 22 2.18 0.76 9.41
N GLN A 23 1.74 0.92 8.15
CA GLN A 23 2.58 0.90 6.95
C GLN A 23 2.57 2.26 6.26
N GLY A 24 3.55 2.50 5.39
CA GLY A 24 3.46 3.61 4.45
C GLY A 24 2.38 3.36 3.39
N GLU A 25 1.73 4.42 2.90
CA GLU A 25 0.79 4.30 1.77
C GLU A 25 1.49 3.93 0.47
N ARG A 26 2.80 4.14 0.39
CA ARG A 26 3.64 3.76 -0.74
C ARG A 26 4.91 3.09 -0.28
N ASP A 27 5.43 2.20 -1.12
CA ASP A 27 6.75 1.61 -0.91
C ASP A 27 7.89 2.48 -1.47
N LYS A 28 9.13 1.98 -1.34
CA LYS A 28 10.34 2.65 -1.86
C LYS A 28 10.38 2.83 -3.39
N TYR A 29 9.49 2.17 -4.12
CA TYR A 29 9.34 2.28 -5.57
C TYR A 29 8.13 3.15 -5.95
N GLY A 30 7.45 3.77 -4.98
CA GLY A 30 6.29 4.63 -5.20
C GLY A 30 4.99 3.86 -5.48
N ARG A 31 4.96 2.53 -5.33
CA ARG A 31 3.75 1.73 -5.56
C ARG A 31 2.79 1.89 -4.39
N LEU A 32 1.50 2.04 -4.69
CA LEU A 32 0.45 2.17 -3.67
C LEU A 32 0.30 0.86 -2.89
N LEU A 33 0.27 0.96 -1.56
CA LEU A 33 0.06 -0.15 -0.64
C LEU A 33 -1.32 -0.01 -0.01
N ALA A 34 -2.23 -0.93 -0.35
CA ALA A 34 -3.58 -0.97 0.21
C ALA A 34 -4.11 -2.41 0.21
N PHE A 35 -4.97 -2.72 1.18
CA PHE A 35 -5.83 -3.89 1.09
C PHE A 35 -6.99 -3.59 0.16
N VAL A 36 -7.25 -4.51 -0.76
CA VAL A 36 -8.34 -4.39 -1.73
C VAL A 36 -9.49 -5.25 -1.26
N TYR A 37 -10.68 -4.65 -1.19
CA TYR A 37 -11.92 -5.32 -0.84
C TYR A 37 -12.84 -5.37 -2.07
N GLY A 38 -13.37 -6.54 -2.38
CA GLY A 38 -14.38 -6.72 -3.41
C GLY A 38 -15.75 -6.17 -2.99
N GLU A 39 -16.73 -6.22 -3.90
CA GLU A 39 -18.11 -5.77 -3.66
C GLU A 39 -18.81 -6.56 -2.55
N ASP A 40 -18.39 -7.80 -2.30
CA ASP A 40 -18.85 -8.65 -1.21
C ASP A 40 -18.15 -8.36 0.13
N ASN A 41 -17.38 -7.26 0.21
CA ASN A 41 -16.56 -6.86 1.35
C ASN A 41 -15.51 -7.90 1.78
N LYS A 42 -15.12 -8.83 0.90
CA LYS A 42 -13.99 -9.72 1.18
C LYS A 42 -12.66 -9.08 0.80
N ASN A 43 -11.65 -9.30 1.64
CA ASN A 43 -10.28 -8.89 1.34
C ASN A 43 -9.70 -9.82 0.27
N LEU A 44 -9.43 -9.27 -0.91
CA LEU A 44 -9.00 -10.06 -2.06
C LEU A 44 -7.61 -10.68 -1.85
N ALA A 45 -6.71 -10.00 -1.13
CA ALA A 45 -5.39 -10.55 -0.81
C ALA A 45 -5.51 -11.76 0.13
N TYR A 46 -6.40 -11.69 1.13
CA TYR A 46 -6.72 -12.83 1.99
C TYR A 46 -7.26 -14.01 1.17
N GLU A 47 -8.23 -13.77 0.28
CA GLU A 47 -8.82 -14.82 -0.57
C GLU A 47 -7.77 -15.48 -1.47
N MET A 48 -6.89 -14.69 -2.09
CA MET A 48 -5.80 -15.20 -2.91
C MET A 48 -4.88 -16.12 -2.12
N ILE A 49 -4.48 -15.74 -0.90
CA ILE A 49 -3.62 -16.55 -0.04
C ILE A 49 -4.37 -17.82 0.41
N ARG A 50 -5.62 -17.69 0.87
CA ARG A 50 -6.44 -18.79 1.38
C ARG A 50 -6.72 -19.87 0.34
N GLN A 51 -6.82 -19.47 -0.93
CA GLN A 51 -7.02 -20.34 -2.08
C GLN A 51 -5.69 -20.82 -2.70
N GLY A 52 -4.55 -20.45 -2.12
CA GLY A 52 -3.24 -20.93 -2.52
C GLY A 52 -2.68 -20.27 -3.78
N TYR A 53 -3.17 -19.09 -4.16
CA TYR A 53 -2.65 -18.30 -5.30
C TYR A 53 -1.54 -17.32 -4.92
N GLY A 54 -1.15 -17.27 -3.64
CA GLY A 54 -0.09 -16.40 -3.15
C GLY A 54 0.46 -16.85 -1.81
N ASN A 55 1.63 -16.32 -1.46
CA ASN A 55 2.26 -16.50 -0.16
C ASN A 55 2.03 -15.28 0.73
N GLU A 56 1.98 -15.50 2.03
CA GLU A 56 2.12 -14.41 2.99
C GLU A 56 3.58 -13.94 3.01
N TYR A 57 3.79 -12.63 2.93
CA TYR A 57 5.12 -12.03 2.99
C TYR A 57 5.10 -10.79 3.90
N THR A 58 5.90 -10.86 4.96
CA THR A 58 6.14 -9.72 5.85
C THR A 58 7.48 -9.07 5.53
N TYR A 59 7.45 -7.83 5.06
CA TYR A 59 8.66 -7.07 4.74
C TYR A 59 9.36 -6.57 6.01
N ASN A 60 10.68 -6.78 6.10
CA ASN A 60 11.53 -6.34 7.22
C ASN A 60 11.02 -6.69 8.63
N SER A 61 10.25 -7.77 8.76
CA SER A 61 9.59 -8.16 10.02
C SER A 61 8.65 -7.09 10.61
N ASN A 62 8.23 -6.10 9.82
CA ASN A 62 7.27 -5.09 10.25
C ASN A 62 5.85 -5.67 10.19
N PRO A 63 5.16 -5.87 11.33
CA PRO A 63 3.80 -6.40 11.31
C PRO A 63 2.83 -5.39 10.70
N TYR A 64 1.96 -5.89 9.83
CA TYR A 64 0.84 -5.15 9.25
C TYR A 64 -0.49 -5.63 9.85
N LYS A 65 -1.55 -4.84 9.65
CA LYS A 65 -2.87 -4.97 10.30
C LYS A 65 -3.47 -6.39 10.30
N TYR A 66 -3.29 -7.16 9.23
CA TYR A 66 -3.89 -8.49 9.02
C TYR A 66 -2.88 -9.63 8.96
N GLN A 67 -1.66 -9.41 9.49
CA GLN A 67 -0.57 -10.36 9.34
C GLN A 67 -0.91 -11.75 9.90
N SER A 68 -1.52 -11.82 11.08
CA SER A 68 -1.91 -13.08 11.71
C SER A 68 -2.86 -13.89 10.84
N GLU A 69 -3.90 -13.24 10.32
CA GLU A 69 -4.94 -13.84 9.50
C GLU A 69 -4.38 -14.34 8.17
N PHE A 70 -3.46 -13.59 7.57
CA PHE A 70 -2.82 -13.97 6.31
C PHE A 70 -1.86 -15.15 6.51
N LYS A 71 -1.13 -15.19 7.63
CA LYS A 71 -0.28 -16.34 8.00
C LYS A 71 -1.11 -17.60 8.22
N GLU A 72 -2.24 -17.47 8.91
CA GLU A 72 -3.16 -18.58 9.12
C GLU A 72 -3.78 -19.06 7.80
N ALA A 73 -4.20 -18.15 6.92
CA ALA A 73 -4.72 -18.47 5.61
C ALA A 73 -3.70 -19.24 4.76
N ALA A 74 -2.43 -18.82 4.77
CA ALA A 74 -1.36 -19.50 4.06
C ALA A 74 -1.10 -20.90 4.63
N ARG A 75 -1.15 -21.06 5.96
CA ARG A 75 -1.06 -22.37 6.62
C ARG A 75 -2.19 -23.30 6.18
N LYS A 76 -3.44 -22.83 6.22
CA LYS A 76 -4.61 -23.61 5.78
C LYS A 76 -4.54 -23.99 4.30
N ALA A 77 -4.08 -23.08 3.44
CA ALA A 77 -3.90 -23.38 2.02
C ALA A 77 -2.89 -24.50 1.78
N ARG A 78 -1.79 -24.54 2.56
CA ARG A 78 -0.79 -25.63 2.52
C ARG A 78 -1.37 -26.96 2.98
N GLU A 79 -2.02 -26.98 4.14
CA GLU A 79 -2.61 -28.19 4.73
C GLU A 79 -3.69 -28.80 3.83
N GLU A 80 -4.48 -27.94 3.18
CA GLU A 80 -5.55 -28.36 2.26
C GLU A 80 -5.05 -28.60 0.82
N ASN A 81 -3.74 -28.48 0.55
CA ASN A 81 -3.13 -28.66 -0.77
C ASN A 81 -3.81 -27.82 -1.86
N LYS A 82 -4.10 -26.55 -1.58
CA LYS A 82 -4.77 -25.62 -2.51
C LYS A 82 -3.78 -24.90 -3.42
N GLY A 83 -4.17 -24.65 -4.68
CA GLY A 83 -3.41 -23.82 -5.62
C GLY A 83 -1.96 -24.29 -5.75
N LEU A 84 -1.01 -23.41 -5.44
CA LEU A 84 0.44 -23.67 -5.44
C LEU A 84 0.87 -24.89 -4.60
N TRP A 85 0.04 -25.32 -3.65
CA TRP A 85 0.31 -26.43 -2.74
C TRP A 85 -0.30 -27.76 -3.20
N ALA A 86 -1.01 -27.78 -4.32
CA ALA A 86 -1.64 -29.00 -4.83
C ALA A 86 -0.59 -29.97 -5.38
N LYS A 87 -0.80 -31.28 -5.18
CA LYS A 87 0.16 -32.34 -5.58
C LYS A 87 0.44 -32.39 -7.09
N ASN A 88 -0.49 -31.91 -7.91
CA ASN A 88 -0.37 -31.81 -9.36
C ASN A 88 0.34 -30.52 -9.83
N THR A 89 0.78 -29.67 -8.90
CA THR A 89 1.64 -28.50 -9.17
C THR A 89 3.06 -28.79 -8.68
N CYS A 90 3.92 -27.76 -8.61
CA CYS A 90 5.22 -27.88 -7.94
C CYS A 90 5.09 -28.09 -6.41
N ALA A 91 3.89 -28.20 -5.83
CA ALA A 91 3.63 -28.43 -4.41
C ALA A 91 4.34 -27.44 -3.48
N GLY A 92 4.54 -26.21 -3.97
CA GLY A 92 5.24 -25.15 -3.27
C GLY A 92 6.77 -25.17 -3.44
N ASP A 93 7.32 -26.10 -4.20
CA ASP A 93 8.75 -26.16 -4.51
C ASP A 93 9.09 -25.17 -5.63
N ALA A 94 9.71 -24.05 -5.26
CA ALA A 94 10.14 -23.02 -6.19
C ALA A 94 11.48 -23.35 -6.90
N THR A 95 12.10 -24.50 -6.63
CA THR A 95 13.36 -24.92 -7.27
C THR A 95 13.15 -25.65 -8.58
N LYS A 96 11.92 -26.12 -8.86
CA LYS A 96 11.56 -26.74 -10.12
C LYS A 96 11.13 -25.67 -11.13
N PRO A 97 11.80 -25.56 -12.30
CA PRO A 97 11.38 -24.65 -13.36
C PRO A 97 9.94 -24.98 -13.79
N ALA A 98 9.10 -23.96 -13.94
CA ALA A 98 7.80 -24.15 -14.57
C ALA A 98 8.01 -24.49 -16.06
N ASP A 99 7.36 -25.55 -16.55
CA ASP A 99 7.38 -25.95 -17.97
C ASP A 99 6.77 -24.85 -18.89
N ILE A 100 5.95 -23.98 -18.29
CA ILE A 100 5.41 -22.78 -18.93
C ILE A 100 6.19 -21.59 -18.38
N PRO A 101 6.79 -20.74 -19.23
CA PRO A 101 7.38 -19.50 -18.78
C PRO A 101 6.32 -18.76 -17.96
N ALA A 102 6.66 -18.41 -16.71
CA ALA A 102 5.85 -17.44 -15.98
C ALA A 102 5.59 -16.29 -16.96
N PRO A 103 4.34 -15.81 -17.13
CA PRO A 103 4.12 -14.61 -17.91
C PRO A 103 5.13 -13.60 -17.37
N LYS A 104 6.06 -13.15 -18.22
CA LYS A 104 6.98 -12.05 -17.87
C LYS A 104 6.11 -11.06 -17.13
N PRO A 105 6.49 -10.58 -15.92
CA PRO A 105 5.66 -9.64 -15.17
C PRO A 105 5.16 -8.65 -16.18
N GLN A 106 3.88 -8.76 -16.54
CA GLN A 106 3.33 -7.87 -17.54
C GLN A 106 3.62 -6.51 -16.92
N PRO A 107 4.21 -5.56 -17.68
CA PRO A 107 4.23 -4.19 -17.21
C PRO A 107 2.84 -3.96 -16.67
N ALA A 108 2.74 -3.64 -15.37
CA ALA A 108 1.45 -3.29 -14.78
C ALA A 108 0.80 -2.38 -15.82
N PRO A 109 -0.41 -2.71 -16.32
CA PRO A 109 -1.00 -2.06 -17.48
C PRO A 109 -0.69 -0.59 -17.35
N ALA A 110 0.04 -0.03 -18.33
CA ALA A 110 0.68 1.27 -18.20
C ALA A 110 -0.29 2.16 -17.44
N TYR A 111 0.02 2.39 -16.17
CA TYR A 111 -0.88 3.12 -15.31
C TYR A 111 -0.72 4.53 -15.85
N ASN A 112 -1.55 4.89 -16.83
CA ASN A 112 -1.91 6.26 -17.05
C ASN A 112 -2.56 6.61 -15.72
N PRO A 113 -1.89 7.37 -14.84
CA PRO A 113 -2.64 7.91 -13.73
C PRO A 113 -3.81 8.64 -14.38
N ALA A 114 -5.04 8.18 -14.10
CA ALA A 114 -6.16 9.11 -14.08
C ALA A 114 -5.59 10.33 -13.34
N PRO A 115 -5.62 11.54 -13.93
CA PRO A 115 -4.84 12.66 -13.43
C PRO A 115 -5.06 12.69 -11.94
N VAL A 116 -4.00 12.31 -11.21
CA VAL A 116 -3.89 12.62 -9.79
C VAL A 116 -4.32 14.08 -9.76
N PRO A 117 -5.20 14.52 -8.86
CA PRO A 117 -5.23 15.93 -8.55
C PRO A 117 -3.78 16.25 -8.25
N GLN A 118 -3.09 16.85 -9.23
CA GLN A 118 -1.73 17.28 -9.05
C GLN A 118 -1.85 18.13 -7.80
N PRO A 119 -0.99 17.95 -6.77
CA PRO A 119 -0.97 18.89 -5.68
C PRO A 119 -0.87 20.24 -6.38
N GLN A 120 -1.97 20.99 -6.32
CA GLN A 120 -2.12 22.19 -7.12
C GLN A 120 -0.88 22.97 -6.73
N GLN A 121 0.04 23.16 -7.67
CA GLN A 121 1.18 24.03 -7.47
C GLN A 121 0.53 25.40 -7.36
N SER A 122 -0.01 25.71 -6.18
CA SER A 122 -0.16 27.08 -5.78
C SER A 122 1.27 27.57 -5.83
N GLN A 123 1.53 28.45 -6.78
CA GLN A 123 2.71 29.31 -6.80
C GLN A 123 2.64 30.27 -5.60
N GLY A 124 2.35 29.74 -4.42
CA GLY A 124 2.43 30.43 -3.15
C GLY A 124 3.88 30.36 -2.71
N ALA A 125 4.39 31.49 -2.25
CA ALA A 125 5.70 31.56 -1.60
C ALA A 125 5.87 30.42 -0.59
N CYS A 126 7.12 29.98 -0.35
CA CYS A 126 7.42 28.94 0.62
C CYS A 126 7.15 29.46 2.04
N VAL A 127 5.87 29.38 2.44
CA VAL A 127 5.34 29.99 3.66
C VAL A 127 4.95 28.95 4.69
N ILE A 128 4.98 27.65 4.37
CA ILE A 128 4.54 26.63 5.32
C ILE A 128 5.67 26.38 6.32
N LYS A 129 5.39 26.67 7.60
CA LYS A 129 6.37 26.59 8.69
C LYS A 129 6.29 25.24 9.39
N GLY A 130 7.32 24.41 9.29
CA GLY A 130 7.46 23.13 9.98
C GLY A 130 8.31 23.25 11.25
N ASN A 131 7.85 22.68 12.36
CA ASN A 131 8.61 22.57 13.61
C ASN A 131 8.63 21.13 14.13
N VAL A 132 9.73 20.77 14.81
CA VAL A 132 9.97 19.44 15.36
C VAL A 132 9.96 19.52 16.88
N GLY A 133 8.92 18.99 17.51
CA GLY A 133 8.81 18.93 18.96
C GLY A 133 8.99 17.53 19.52
N ARG A 134 9.01 17.42 20.85
CA ARG A 134 8.94 16.13 21.57
C ARG A 134 7.71 15.29 21.20
N ASN A 135 6.65 15.94 20.71
CA ASN A 135 5.38 15.30 20.32
C ASN A 135 5.26 15.09 18.80
N GLY A 136 6.38 15.13 18.07
CA GLY A 136 6.45 14.89 16.63
C GLY A 136 6.61 16.15 15.78
N LYS A 137 6.58 15.95 14.46
CA LYS A 137 6.79 16.98 13.43
C LYS A 137 5.44 17.55 12.98
N ILE A 138 5.23 18.85 13.10
CA ILE A 138 4.00 19.51 12.63
C ILE A 138 4.30 20.69 11.72
N TYR A 139 3.43 20.97 10.76
CA TYR A 139 3.51 22.17 9.93
C TYR A 139 2.31 23.09 10.12
N HIS A 140 2.56 24.38 9.90
CA HIS A 140 1.59 25.46 10.00
C HIS A 140 1.46 26.18 8.66
N ILE A 141 0.22 26.51 8.26
CA ILE A 141 -0.09 27.32 7.08
C ILE A 141 -0.49 28.75 7.51
N PRO A 142 -0.30 29.77 6.66
CA PRO A 142 -0.74 31.14 6.95
C PRO A 142 -2.22 31.18 7.35
N GLY A 143 -2.54 31.95 8.39
CA GLY A 143 -3.89 32.06 8.95
C GLY A 143 -4.22 31.07 10.07
N GLN A 144 -3.35 30.10 10.38
CA GLN A 144 -3.51 29.27 11.58
C GLN A 144 -3.10 30.00 12.85
N LYS A 145 -3.74 29.65 13.98
CA LYS A 145 -3.59 30.34 15.28
C LYS A 145 -2.14 30.49 15.74
N TYR A 146 -1.30 29.52 15.42
CA TYR A 146 0.10 29.48 15.84
C TYR A 146 1.10 29.82 14.74
N TYR A 147 0.63 30.14 13.53
CA TYR A 147 1.50 30.37 12.38
C TYR A 147 2.59 31.44 12.62
N ASP A 148 2.21 32.57 13.21
CA ASP A 148 3.14 33.67 13.51
C ASP A 148 4.01 33.41 14.74
N LYS A 149 3.61 32.45 15.58
CA LYS A 149 4.33 32.05 16.81
C LYS A 149 5.29 30.89 16.58
N THR A 150 5.13 30.16 15.49
CA THR A 150 5.99 29.02 15.17
C THR A 150 7.36 29.51 14.70
N ASN A 151 8.39 29.06 15.42
CA ASN A 151 9.77 29.12 14.95
C ASN A 151 10.04 27.90 14.06
N PRO A 152 10.20 28.06 12.74
CA PRO A 152 10.33 26.94 11.83
C PRO A 152 11.74 26.34 11.85
N GLU A 153 11.80 25.00 11.88
CA GLU A 153 13.00 24.21 11.58
C GLU A 153 13.05 23.78 10.10
N ALA A 154 11.91 23.83 9.40
CA ALA A 154 11.79 23.61 7.97
C ALA A 154 10.75 24.56 7.36
N ILE A 155 10.99 24.99 6.13
CA ILE A 155 10.05 25.80 5.35
C ILE A 155 9.68 25.01 4.09
N PHE A 156 8.39 24.87 3.83
CA PHE A 156 7.87 24.14 2.68
C PHE A 156 7.10 25.06 1.74
N CYS A 157 7.12 24.72 0.47
CA CYS A 157 6.38 25.43 -0.57
C CYS A 157 5.01 24.80 -0.82
N SER A 158 4.73 23.60 -0.26
CA SER A 158 3.41 22.97 -0.30
C SER A 158 3.14 22.06 0.91
N GLU A 159 1.86 21.82 1.22
CA GLU A 159 1.46 20.89 2.30
C GLU A 159 1.93 19.46 1.99
N ALA A 160 1.94 19.08 0.71
CA ALA A 160 2.40 17.77 0.24
C ALA A 160 3.89 17.56 0.52
N GLU A 161 4.71 18.59 0.29
CA GLU A 161 6.14 18.56 0.59
C GLU A 161 6.37 18.34 2.09
N ALA A 162 5.66 19.10 2.94
CA ALA A 162 5.71 18.94 4.38
C ALA A 162 5.32 17.52 4.83
N GLN A 163 4.23 16.98 4.27
CA GLN A 163 3.78 15.62 4.56
C GLN A 163 4.80 14.56 4.14
N SER A 164 5.41 14.70 2.96
CA SER A 164 6.45 13.78 2.48
C SER A 164 7.72 13.83 3.34
N ALA A 165 8.02 14.99 3.94
CA ALA A 165 9.09 15.16 4.92
C ALA A 165 8.73 14.63 6.33
N GLY A 166 7.54 14.06 6.48
CA GLY A 166 7.04 13.46 7.72
C GLY A 166 6.37 14.45 8.67
N PHE A 167 6.03 15.66 8.23
CA PHE A 167 5.30 16.65 9.03
C PHE A 167 3.79 16.48 8.84
N ARG A 168 3.04 16.48 9.94
CA ARG A 168 1.55 16.49 9.90
C ARG A 168 0.99 17.90 10.10
N ARG A 169 -0.21 18.17 9.58
CA ARG A 169 -0.86 19.47 9.77
C ARG A 169 -1.15 19.77 11.24
N SER A 170 -0.92 21.01 11.68
CA SER A 170 -1.41 21.50 12.98
C SER A 170 -2.93 21.40 13.05
N ARG A 171 -3.45 20.88 14.17
CA ARG A 171 -4.90 20.72 14.42
C ARG A 171 -5.56 21.99 14.98
N VAL A 172 -4.79 23.09 15.07
CA VAL A 172 -5.12 24.35 15.74
C VAL A 172 -4.52 25.54 15.00
#